data_AF-A0A4P6U6N8-F1
#
_entry.id   AF-A0A4P6U6N8-F1
#
_cell.length_a   1.000
_cell.length_b   1.000
_cell.length_c   1.000
_cell.angle_alpha   90.00
_cell.angle_beta   90.00
_cell.angle_gamma   90.00
#
_symmetry.space_group_name_H-M   'P 1'
#
loop_
_entity.id
_entity.type
_entity.pdbx_description
1 polymer ?
#
loop_
_entity_poly.entity_id
_entity_poly.type
_entity_poly.pdbx_seq_one_letter_code
_entity_poly.pdbx_strand_id
1 'polypeptide(L)' 'MDQLASWWDGAELWVAGLPFIPQVILVLAVMIPCCFGIAWLLDRALSVVFALLGRAEIVDPDGSTGERTKVEGF' A
#
# COMPACT_ATOMS: atom_id res chain seq x y z
N MET A 1 -16.65 -11.18 22.39
CA MET A 1 -15.49 -10.29 22.56
C MET A 1 -14.43 -10.95 23.43
N ASP A 2 -14.82 -11.70 24.47
CA ASP A 2 -13.90 -12.29 25.46
C ASP A 2 -13.03 -13.43 24.91
N GLN A 3 -13.51 -14.18 23.91
CA GLN A 3 -12.76 -15.30 23.36
C GLN A 3 -11.46 -14.87 22.67
N LEU A 4 -11.47 -13.71 22.00
CA LEU A 4 -10.28 -13.16 21.37
C LEU A 4 -9.30 -12.64 22.43
N ALA A 5 -9.84 -11.98 23.48
CA ALA A 5 -9.05 -11.49 24.61
C ALA A 5 -8.39 -12.64 25.40
N SER A 6 -9.11 -13.75 25.64
CA SER A 6 -8.55 -14.92 26.34
C SER A 6 -7.47 -15.63 25.54
N TRP A 7 -7.58 -15.63 24.21
CA TRP A 7 -6.55 -16.22 23.35
C TRP A 7 -5.31 -15.33 23.30
N TRP A 8 -5.50 -14.01 23.25
CA TRP A 8 -4.42 -13.04 23.33
C TRP A 8 -3.70 -13.07 24.68
N ASP A 9 -4.43 -13.15 25.79
CA ASP A 9 -3.86 -13.29 27.15
C ASP A 9 -2.98 -14.56 27.27
N GLY A 10 -3.42 -15.67 26.70
CA GLY A 10 -2.59 -16.89 26.61
C GLY A 10 -1.34 -16.72 25.74
N ALA A 11 -1.43 -15.94 24.65
CA ALA A 11 -0.28 -15.62 23.82
C ALA A 11 0.71 -14.69 24.54
N GLU A 12 0.21 -13.69 25.28
CA GLU A 12 1.02 -12.78 26.11
C GLU A 12 1.78 -13.56 27.17
N LEU A 13 1.11 -14.48 27.88
CA LEU A 13 1.73 -15.36 28.87
C LEU A 13 2.79 -16.27 28.26
N TRP A 14 2.53 -16.82 27.08
CA TRP A 14 3.51 -17.65 26.37
C TRP A 14 4.75 -16.83 26.00
N VAL A 15 4.56 -15.66 25.34
CA VAL A 15 5.66 -14.76 24.94
C VAL A 15 6.46 -14.27 26.15
N ALA A 16 5.78 -13.86 27.22
CA ALA A 16 6.41 -13.38 28.45
C ALA A 16 7.12 -14.50 29.23
N GLY A 17 6.71 -15.76 29.04
CA GLY A 17 7.37 -16.93 29.60
C GLY A 17 8.66 -17.33 28.89
N LEU A 18 8.98 -16.76 27.72
CA LEU A 18 10.25 -17.03 27.02
C LEU A 18 11.43 -16.26 27.65
N PRO A 19 12.64 -16.84 27.61
CA PRO A 19 13.86 -16.10 27.93
C PRO A 19 14.16 -15.03 26.86
N PHE A 20 15.03 -14.07 27.20
CA PHE A 20 15.27 -12.86 26.39
C PHE A 20 15.63 -13.11 24.91
N ILE A 21 16.51 -14.08 24.62
CA ILE A 21 16.98 -14.34 23.25
C ILE A 21 15.83 -14.75 22.30
N PRO A 22 15.06 -15.82 22.57
CA PRO A 22 13.95 -16.18 21.70
C PRO A 22 12.83 -15.14 21.66
N GLN A 23 12.63 -14.34 22.72
CA GLN A 23 11.68 -13.21 22.71
C GLN A 23 12.08 -12.16 21.67
N VAL A 24 13.36 -11.77 21.63
CA VAL A 24 13.87 -10.81 20.62
C VAL A 24 13.77 -11.37 19.21
N ILE A 25 14.11 -12.65 19.01
CA ILE A 25 13.96 -13.31 17.71
C ILE A 25 12.51 -13.28 17.24
N LEU A 26 11.56 -13.59 18.12
CA LEU A 26 10.14 -13.59 17.80
C LEU A 26 9.64 -12.19 17.44
N VAL A 27 10.03 -11.18 18.24
CA VAL A 27 9.73 -9.78 17.95
C VAL A 27 10.28 -9.37 16.59
N LEU A 28 11.53 -9.68 16.28
CA LEU A 28 12.12 -9.37 14.96
C LEU A 28 11.40 -10.12 13.84
N ALA A 29 11.11 -11.40 14.03
CA ALA A 29 10.40 -12.22 13.06
C ALA A 29 9.00 -11.70 12.74
N VAL A 30 8.32 -11.04 13.67
CA VAL A 30 7.01 -10.40 13.46
C VAL A 30 7.15 -8.96 12.95
N MET A 31 8.06 -8.18 13.53
CA MET A 31 8.22 -6.75 13.25
C MET A 31 8.77 -6.50 11.85
N ILE A 32 9.76 -7.29 11.39
CA ILE A 32 10.36 -7.16 10.06
C ILE A 32 9.30 -7.32 8.95
N PRO A 33 8.52 -8.42 8.89
CA PRO A 33 7.48 -8.54 7.87
C PRO A 33 6.34 -7.55 8.05
N CYS A 34 6.03 -7.13 9.29
CA CYS A 34 5.04 -6.07 9.54
C CYS A 34 5.48 -4.75 8.90
N CYS A 35 6.71 -4.30 9.18
CA CYS A 35 7.28 -3.11 8.56
C CYS A 35 7.35 -3.22 7.04
N PHE A 36 7.79 -4.37 6.52
CA PHE A 36 7.83 -4.61 5.08
C PHE A 36 6.44 -4.55 4.44
N GLY A 37 5.44 -5.16 5.09
CA GLY A 37 4.05 -5.13 4.64
C GLY A 37 3.47 -3.72 4.62
N ILE A 38 3.74 -2.92 5.65
CA ILE A 38 3.30 -1.52 5.72
C ILE A 38 3.99 -0.68 4.64
N ALA A 39 5.31 -0.81 4.48
CA ALA A 39 6.04 -0.10 3.44
C ALA A 39 5.48 -0.44 2.05
N TRP A 40 5.32 -1.74 1.77
CA TRP A 40 4.74 -2.21 0.51
C TRP A 40 3.33 -1.68 0.27
N LEU A 41 2.49 -1.63 1.32
CA LEU A 41 1.14 -1.07 1.24
C LEU A 41 1.17 0.42 0.89
N LEU A 42 2.07 1.19 1.51
CA LEU A 42 2.24 2.61 1.24
C LEU A 42 2.74 2.86 -0.19
N ASP A 43 3.74 2.11 -0.64
CA ASP A 43 4.22 2.18 -2.03
C ASP A 43 3.11 1.87 -3.03
N ARG A 44 2.28 0.85 -2.74
CA ARG A 44 1.14 0.49 -3.58
C ARG A 44 0.08 1.58 -3.58
N ALA A 45 -0.24 2.14 -2.41
CA ALA A 45 -1.22 3.22 -2.27
C ALA A 45 -0.77 4.48 -3.02
N LEU A 46 0.48 4.90 -2.85
CA LEU A 46 1.07 6.02 -3.57
C LEU A 46 1.03 5.79 -5.09
N SER A 47 1.40 4.60 -5.54
CA SER A 47 1.35 4.23 -6.96
C SER A 47 -0.07 4.33 -7.54
N VAL A 48 -1.08 3.88 -6.79
CA VAL A 48 -2.49 3.99 -7.20
C VAL A 48 -2.93 5.44 -7.25
N VAL A 49 -2.58 6.25 -6.25
CA VAL A 49 -2.93 7.68 -6.21
C VAL A 49 -2.29 8.43 -7.39
N PHE A 50 -1.00 8.22 -7.66
CA PHE A 50 -0.33 8.83 -8.81
C PHE A 50 -0.91 8.36 -10.15
N ALA A 51 -1.26 7.08 -10.29
CA ALA A 51 -1.91 6.58 -11.50
C ALA A 51 -3.30 7.19 -11.72
N LEU A 52 -4.05 7.45 -10.65
CA LEU A 52 -5.35 8.12 -10.72
C LEU A 52 -5.20 9.61 -11.09
N LEU A 53 -4.22 10.30 -10.51
CA LEU A 53 -3.91 11.70 -10.85
C LEU A 53 -3.41 11.84 -12.29
N GLY A 54 -2.50 10.97 -12.74
CA GLY A 54 -2.00 10.98 -14.11
C GLY A 54 -3.07 10.62 -15.15
N ARG A 55 -4.07 9.81 -14.77
CA ARG A 55 -5.23 9.54 -15.65
C ARG A 55 -6.10 10.78 -15.86
N ALA A 56 -6.13 11.71 -14.92
CA ALA A 56 -6.85 12.98 -15.10
C ALA A 56 -6.19 13.88 -16.16
N GLU A 57 -4.89 13.70 -16.43
CA GLU A 57 -4.16 14.47 -17.44
C GLU A 57 -4.23 13.84 -18.85
N ILE A 58 -4.45 12.52 -18.96
CA ILE A 58 -4.46 11.79 -20.26
C ILE A 58 -5.86 11.67 -20.88
N VAL A 59 -6.92 12.12 -20.19
CA VAL A 59 -8.25 12.31 -20.82
C VAL A 59 -8.36 13.74 -21.36
N ASP A 60 -7.58 14.03 -22.41
CA ASP A 60 -7.96 15.01 -23.44
C ASP A 60 -8.01 14.28 -24.80
N PRO A 61 -9.05 13.48 -25.07
CA PRO A 61 -9.30 12.96 -26.39
C PRO A 61 -10.27 13.89 -27.13
N ASP A 62 -9.74 14.56 -28.15
CA ASP A 62 -10.44 15.21 -29.28
C ASP A 62 -10.86 16.68 -29.10
N GLY A 63 -10.43 17.52 -30.06
CA GLY A 63 -11.11 18.78 -30.28
C GLY A 63 -10.66 19.75 -31.36
N SER A 64 -9.47 19.68 -32.02
CA SER A 64 -9.18 20.63 -33.12
C SER A 64 -7.94 20.34 -33.97
N THR A 65 -8.00 19.40 -34.92
CA THR A 65 -7.14 19.52 -36.13
C THR A 65 -7.87 19.02 -37.38
N GLY A 66 -9.13 19.44 -37.52
CA GLY A 66 -9.90 19.38 -38.77
C GLY A 66 -9.76 20.64 -39.64
N GLU A 67 -8.92 21.62 -39.28
CA GLU A 67 -8.98 22.97 -39.86
C GLU A 67 -7.87 23.32 -40.87
N ARG A 68 -6.86 22.46 -41.09
CA ARG A 68 -5.72 22.79 -41.98
C ARG A 68 -5.85 22.35 -43.45
N THR A 69 -6.94 21.72 -43.86
CA THR A 69 -7.14 21.29 -45.27
C THR A 69 -8.08 22.17 -46.08
N LYS A 70 -8.69 23.21 -45.49
CA LYS A 70 -9.64 24.09 -46.19
C LYS A 70 -9.07 25.44 -46.65
N VAL A 71 -7.89 25.85 -46.15
CA VAL A 71 -7.35 27.21 -46.38
C VAL A 71 -6.23 27.31 -47.42
N GLU A 72 -5.71 26.20 -47.94
CA GLU A 72 -4.64 26.22 -48.96
C GLU A 72 -5.14 25.98 -50.40
N GLY A 73 -6.46 26.03 -50.60
CA GLY A 73 -7.12 25.77 -51.88
C GLY A 73 -7.92 26.95 -52.42
N PHE A 74 -7.44 28.18 -52.26
CA PHE A 74 -7.99 29.35 -52.97
C PHE A 74 -6.91 30.36 -53.34
#